data_AF-A0A3D3GWA3-F1
#
_entry.id   AF-A0A3D3GWA3-F1
#
_cell.length_a   1.000
_cell.length_b   1.000
_cell.length_c   1.000
_cell.angle_alpha   90.00
_cell.angle_beta   90.00
_cell.angle_gamma   90.00
#
_symmetry.space_group_name_H-M   'P 1'
#
loop_
_entity.id
_entity.type
_entity.pdbx_description
1 polymer ?
#
loop_
_entity_poly.entity_id
_entity_poly.type
_entity_poly.pdbx_seq_one_letter_code
_entity_poly.pdbx_strand_id
1 'polypeptide(L)'
;YLKNVLRRELRLLANLDKKAQLPQLLFSEHHLSHAGSAFFPSPYNDAAVLCLDGVGEWATSSAWQGENNQLTPLWEIQFPHSLGLLYSAFTYYAGFKVNSGEYKLMGLAPFGEPKYVNDIFKHLIDVKDDGSFVLDMSYFDFAVGSTMTNSKFHQLFGAVPRTGESEISQKEMDLARSIQVVTEEIVLKIVQHLSTLTKSKNLCLAGGVALNCVANGRILREGAFDNVWIQPAAGDAGGSLGAALVAWHHYYNGKRYSGHHEYSSMKNQGSQTVQNKTQQNDLMQGAFLGPCFTNDEISQILQTKALPFRQLLDDDLYKQTAQLLDEGNVIGWFQGKMEFGPRALGNRSILGDARNQKMQSVMNLKIKYRESFRPFAPIVLAEDVSDYFQHQGTSPYMLIVADIKDELKIPVIEGLQGIDKLNQARSTLPAITHVDYTARLQTVHHETNPKLHQLLNTFKKRTRSSVLINTSFNVRGEPPVCTPEDAINCFLNTEMDYLVMENMMLCKSEQSQSAIEAAKQNQFELD
;
A
#
# COMPACT_ATOMS: atom_id res chain seq x y z
N TYR A 1 25.89 27.08 -1.63
CA TYR A 1 24.79 27.61 -2.46
C TYR A 1 23.42 27.15 -1.96
N LEU A 2 23.11 25.84 -2.00
CA LEU A 2 21.79 25.29 -1.63
C LEU A 2 21.25 25.74 -0.26
N LYS A 3 22.04 25.65 0.83
CA LYS A 3 21.60 26.11 2.17
C LYS A 3 21.21 27.59 2.23
N ASN A 4 21.86 28.45 1.44
CA ASN A 4 21.54 29.88 1.41
C ASN A 4 20.24 30.13 0.66
N VAL A 5 20.01 29.40 -0.44
CA VAL A 5 18.75 29.44 -1.19
C VAL A 5 17.61 28.97 -0.30
N LEU A 6 17.73 27.79 0.32
CA LEU A 6 16.68 27.26 1.21
C LEU A 6 16.36 28.21 2.37
N ARG A 7 17.36 28.80 3.02
CA ARG A 7 17.12 29.78 4.09
C ARG A 7 16.43 31.06 3.60
N ARG A 8 16.66 31.47 2.35
CA ARG A 8 15.95 32.61 1.78
C ARG A 8 14.50 32.25 1.50
N GLU A 9 14.26 31.15 0.78
CA GLU A 9 12.91 30.72 0.41
C GLU A 9 12.05 30.39 1.64
N LEU A 10 12.60 29.73 2.66
CA LEU A 10 11.86 29.43 3.89
C LEU A 10 11.42 30.71 4.64
N ARG A 11 12.23 31.77 4.65
CA ARG A 11 11.82 33.05 5.23
C ARG A 11 10.70 33.70 4.43
N LEU A 12 10.79 33.63 3.10
CA LEU A 12 9.75 34.16 2.21
C LEU A 12 8.43 33.42 2.42
N LEU A 13 8.44 32.08 2.45
CA LEU A 13 7.25 31.26 2.68
C LEU A 13 6.62 31.48 4.06
N ALA A 14 7.44 31.73 5.07
CA ALA A 14 6.97 32.00 6.43
C ALA A 14 6.66 33.48 6.70
N ASN A 15 6.73 34.36 5.70
CA ASN A 15 6.59 35.82 5.85
C ASN A 15 7.51 36.42 6.94
N LEU A 16 8.74 35.93 7.03
CA LEU A 16 9.75 36.37 7.99
C LEU A 16 10.73 37.38 7.36
N ASP A 17 11.25 38.30 8.19
CA ASP A 17 12.31 39.23 7.79
C ASP A 17 13.59 38.48 7.35
N LYS A 18 14.37 39.06 6.43
CA LYS A 18 15.65 38.52 5.94
C LYS A 18 16.64 38.17 7.06
N LYS A 19 16.59 38.85 8.20
CA LYS A 19 17.43 38.64 9.39
C LYS A 19 16.84 37.67 10.40
N ALA A 20 15.61 37.20 10.20
CA ALA A 20 14.98 36.23 11.10
C ALA A 20 15.86 34.98 11.22
N GLN A 21 16.06 34.54 12.45
CA GLN A 21 16.72 33.27 12.72
C GLN A 21 15.78 32.14 12.29
N LEU A 22 16.33 31.21 11.50
CA LEU A 22 15.65 29.99 11.14
C LEU A 22 16.18 28.85 12.01
N PRO A 23 15.37 27.80 12.24
CA PRO A 23 15.85 26.54 12.80
C PRO A 23 17.05 25.99 12.01
N GLN A 24 17.83 25.13 12.67
CA GLN A 24 18.95 24.48 12.02
C GLN A 24 18.48 23.62 10.84
N LEU A 25 19.10 23.83 9.67
CA LEU A 25 18.87 22.99 8.50
C LEU A 25 19.80 21.79 8.53
N LEU A 26 19.22 20.61 8.73
CA LEU A 26 19.87 19.31 8.66
C LEU A 26 19.47 18.62 7.34
N PHE A 27 20.38 17.82 6.80
CA PHE A 27 20.18 17.04 5.57
C PHE A 27 20.52 15.60 5.92
N SER A 28 19.63 14.69 5.58
CA SER A 28 19.82 13.25 5.72
C SER A 28 19.99 12.66 4.33
N GLU A 29 20.85 11.67 4.19
CA GLU A 29 20.97 10.90 2.93
C GLU A 29 19.65 10.18 2.63
N HIS A 30 19.29 9.99 1.36
CA HIS A 30 18.02 9.42 0.93
C HIS A 30 17.80 8.01 1.50
N HIS A 31 18.79 7.13 1.32
CA HIS A 31 18.72 5.75 1.82
C HIS A 31 18.82 5.65 3.35
N LEU A 32 19.56 6.55 4.00
CA LEU A 32 19.53 6.67 5.47
C LEU A 32 18.14 7.09 5.96
N SER A 33 17.45 7.96 5.22
CA SER A 33 16.09 8.38 5.52
C SER A 33 15.10 7.21 5.34
N HIS A 34 15.20 6.43 4.25
CA HIS A 34 14.43 5.19 4.13
C HIS A 34 14.69 4.22 5.29
N ALA A 35 15.95 3.95 5.62
CA ALA A 35 16.31 3.06 6.71
C ALA A 35 15.77 3.57 8.06
N GLY A 36 15.90 4.87 8.33
CA GLY A 36 15.37 5.54 9.52
C GLY A 36 13.85 5.48 9.60
N SER A 37 13.16 5.69 8.47
CA SER A 37 11.71 5.59 8.40
C SER A 37 11.23 4.16 8.68
N ALA A 38 12.05 3.14 8.43
CA ALA A 38 11.65 1.77 8.70
C ALA A 38 12.00 1.33 10.11
N PHE A 39 13.26 1.48 10.50
CA PHE A 39 13.77 0.92 11.76
C PHE A 39 13.20 1.62 12.99
N PHE A 40 13.26 2.95 13.05
CA PHE A 40 12.90 3.67 14.27
C PHE A 40 11.43 3.56 14.68
N PRO A 41 10.44 3.55 13.75
CA PRO A 41 9.05 3.30 14.12
C PRO A 41 8.68 1.82 14.14
N SER A 42 9.54 0.90 13.69
CA SER A 42 9.30 -0.55 13.84
C SER A 42 9.15 -0.92 15.33
N PRO A 43 8.62 -2.11 15.66
CA PRO A 43 8.55 -2.57 17.03
C PRO A 43 9.89 -3.12 17.56
N TYR A 44 10.94 -3.22 16.74
CA TYR A 44 12.15 -3.97 17.08
C TYR A 44 13.30 -3.08 17.56
N ASN A 45 13.94 -3.45 18.67
CA ASN A 45 15.16 -2.77 19.13
C ASN A 45 16.41 -3.13 18.31
N ASP A 46 16.41 -4.26 17.63
CA ASP A 46 17.42 -4.69 16.67
C ASP A 46 16.74 -5.20 15.39
N ALA A 47 17.27 -4.82 14.22
CA ALA A 47 16.76 -5.28 12.94
C ALA A 47 17.83 -5.20 11.85
N ALA A 48 17.81 -6.14 10.91
CA ALA A 48 18.36 -5.85 9.59
C ALA A 48 17.39 -4.93 8.86
N VAL A 49 17.90 -3.95 8.14
CA VAL A 49 17.07 -3.01 7.36
C VAL A 49 17.50 -3.09 5.91
N LEU A 50 16.56 -3.33 5.02
CA LEU A 50 16.79 -3.40 3.59
C LEU A 50 15.96 -2.31 2.89
N CYS A 51 16.65 -1.43 2.17
CA CYS A 51 16.04 -0.42 1.32
C CYS A 51 16.24 -0.80 -0.15
N LEU A 52 15.16 -0.92 -0.91
CA LEU A 52 15.17 -1.22 -2.34
C LEU A 52 14.36 -0.15 -3.06
N ASP A 53 15.01 0.66 -3.89
CA ASP A 53 14.41 1.85 -4.47
C ASP A 53 14.78 2.06 -5.95
N GLY A 54 14.17 3.06 -6.58
CA GLY A 54 14.55 3.50 -7.93
C GLY A 54 15.96 4.07 -7.94
N VAL A 55 16.13 5.23 -7.31
CA VAL A 55 17.42 5.93 -7.15
C VAL A 55 17.32 6.96 -6.02
N GLY A 56 18.30 6.99 -5.11
CA GLY A 56 18.52 8.07 -4.16
C GLY A 56 19.47 9.14 -4.72
N GLU A 57 20.51 9.52 -3.97
CA GLU A 57 21.61 10.32 -4.53
C GLU A 57 22.45 9.50 -5.51
N TRP A 58 22.78 8.26 -5.11
CA TRP A 58 23.51 7.27 -5.90
C TRP A 58 23.06 5.85 -5.57
N ALA A 59 22.77 5.56 -4.30
CA ALA A 59 22.26 4.26 -3.89
C ALA A 59 20.92 3.95 -4.58
N THR A 60 20.72 2.69 -4.94
CA THR A 60 19.49 2.12 -5.49
C THR A 60 19.01 0.96 -4.61
N SER A 61 19.93 0.34 -3.89
CA SER A 61 19.67 -0.66 -2.85
C SER A 61 20.68 -0.49 -1.74
N SER A 62 20.28 -0.66 -0.49
CA SER A 62 21.19 -0.57 0.66
C SER A 62 20.72 -1.44 1.80
N ALA A 63 21.65 -2.03 2.55
CA ALA A 63 21.35 -2.69 3.80
C ALA A 63 22.02 -2.02 4.99
N TRP A 64 21.35 -2.09 6.14
CA TRP A 64 21.78 -1.48 7.39
C TRP A 64 21.54 -2.44 8.56
N GLN A 65 22.37 -2.33 9.59
CA GLN A 65 22.11 -2.86 10.91
C GLN A 65 21.48 -1.76 11.77
N GLY A 66 20.22 -1.96 12.17
CA GLY A 66 19.57 -1.14 13.19
C GLY A 66 19.81 -1.74 14.57
N GLU A 67 20.29 -0.93 15.51
CA GLU A 67 20.41 -1.32 16.92
C GLU A 67 20.12 -0.10 17.82
N ASN A 68 19.12 -0.23 18.68
CA ASN A 68 18.62 0.82 19.57
C ASN A 68 18.26 2.12 18.82
N ASN A 69 19.16 3.11 18.87
CA ASN A 69 19.01 4.45 18.27
C ASN A 69 20.03 4.68 17.13
N GLN A 70 20.62 3.62 16.58
CA GLN A 70 21.68 3.72 15.58
C GLN A 70 21.32 2.90 14.35
N LEU A 71 21.75 3.41 13.20
CA LEU A 71 21.74 2.72 11.91
C LEU A 71 23.16 2.70 11.36
N THR A 72 23.70 1.49 11.18
CA THR A 72 25.05 1.28 10.64
C THR A 72 24.93 0.69 9.22
N PRO A 73 25.52 1.30 8.19
CA PRO A 73 25.45 0.76 6.83
C PRO A 73 26.24 -0.56 6.74
N LEU A 74 25.73 -1.51 5.97
CA LEU A 74 26.37 -2.80 5.69
C LEU A 74 26.92 -2.83 4.26
N TRP A 75 26.09 -2.45 3.29
CA TRP A 75 26.45 -2.38 1.88
C TRP A 75 25.42 -1.55 1.10
N GLU A 76 25.79 -1.16 -0.12
CA GLU A 76 24.89 -0.54 -1.08
C GLU A 76 25.19 -1.02 -2.51
N ILE A 77 24.18 -0.95 -3.37
CA ILE A 77 24.29 -1.02 -4.83
C ILE A 77 23.98 0.38 -5.34
N GLN A 78 24.79 0.84 -6.28
CA GLN A 78 24.71 2.20 -6.83
C GLN A 78 24.12 2.21 -8.24
N PHE A 79 23.55 3.35 -8.59
CA PHE A 79 23.14 3.71 -9.93
C PHE A 79 24.29 3.50 -10.94
N PRO A 80 24.04 2.93 -12.13
CA PRO A 80 22.73 2.73 -12.76
C PRO A 80 22.06 1.37 -12.46
N HIS A 81 22.59 0.56 -11.55
CA HIS A 81 22.06 -0.78 -11.28
C HIS A 81 20.93 -0.71 -10.25
N SER A 82 19.69 -0.76 -10.72
CA SER A 82 18.51 -0.65 -9.85
C SER A 82 17.47 -1.70 -10.20
N LEU A 83 17.04 -2.47 -9.19
CA LEU A 83 15.92 -3.40 -9.34
C LEU A 83 14.60 -2.64 -9.56
N GLY A 84 14.45 -1.47 -8.94
CA GLY A 84 13.32 -0.57 -9.17
C GLY A 84 13.24 -0.10 -10.62
N LEU A 85 14.36 0.40 -11.17
CA LEU A 85 14.40 0.86 -12.57
C LEU A 85 14.26 -0.29 -13.57
N LEU A 86 14.77 -1.49 -13.26
CA LEU A 86 14.50 -2.68 -14.06
C LEU A 86 12.99 -2.97 -14.11
N TYR A 87 12.31 -2.99 -12.96
CA TYR A 87 10.86 -3.19 -12.91
C TYR A 87 10.08 -2.07 -13.64
N SER A 88 10.52 -0.82 -13.51
CA SER A 88 9.95 0.32 -14.23
C SER A 88 10.19 0.24 -15.74
N ALA A 89 11.26 -0.40 -16.22
CA ALA A 89 11.48 -0.63 -17.64
C ALA A 89 10.43 -1.57 -18.25
N PHE A 90 10.06 -2.65 -17.54
CA PHE A 90 8.94 -3.51 -17.94
C PHE A 90 7.59 -2.80 -17.81
N THR A 91 7.43 -1.96 -16.79
CA THR A 91 6.23 -1.13 -16.59
C THR A 91 6.01 -0.21 -17.79
N TYR A 92 7.07 0.49 -18.20
CA TYR A 92 7.11 1.33 -19.39
C TYR A 92 6.83 0.53 -20.67
N TYR A 93 7.50 -0.62 -20.82
CA TYR A 93 7.38 -1.45 -22.02
C TYR A 93 5.97 -2.06 -22.18
N ALA A 94 5.29 -2.35 -21.07
CA ALA A 94 3.87 -2.74 -21.04
C ALA A 94 2.91 -1.55 -21.20
N GLY A 95 3.41 -0.34 -21.47
CA GLY A 95 2.61 0.85 -21.75
C GLY A 95 1.95 1.48 -20.52
N PHE A 96 2.49 1.22 -19.32
CA PHE A 96 2.06 1.90 -18.10
C PHE A 96 3.00 3.07 -17.77
N LYS A 97 2.46 4.09 -17.10
CA LYS A 97 3.22 5.27 -16.67
C LYS A 97 4.22 4.90 -15.57
N VAL A 98 5.48 5.28 -15.75
CA VAL A 98 6.54 5.06 -14.74
C VAL A 98 6.26 5.90 -13.49
N ASN A 99 6.63 5.37 -12.32
CA ASN A 99 6.37 5.92 -10.98
C ASN A 99 4.90 5.88 -10.52
N SER A 100 3.98 5.43 -11.37
CA SER A 100 2.56 5.26 -11.01
C SER A 100 1.91 4.02 -11.63
N GLY A 101 2.67 3.18 -12.32
CA GLY A 101 2.18 2.05 -13.12
C GLY A 101 2.70 0.70 -12.65
N GLU A 102 3.69 0.68 -11.78
CA GLU A 102 4.38 -0.51 -11.29
C GLU A 102 3.39 -1.46 -10.57
N TYR A 103 2.44 -0.88 -9.81
CA TYR A 103 1.38 -1.68 -9.17
C TYR A 103 0.37 -2.24 -10.17
N LYS A 104 0.21 -1.64 -11.36
CA LYS A 104 -0.62 -2.19 -12.43
C LYS A 104 0.08 -3.38 -13.07
N LEU A 105 1.39 -3.25 -13.34
CA LEU A 105 2.20 -4.37 -13.81
C LEU A 105 2.16 -5.54 -12.81
N MET A 106 2.32 -5.25 -11.52
CA MET A 106 2.21 -6.27 -10.46
C MET A 106 0.83 -6.94 -10.45
N GLY A 107 -0.26 -6.17 -10.59
CA GLY A 107 -1.61 -6.71 -10.65
C GLY A 107 -1.90 -7.52 -11.93
N LEU A 108 -1.16 -7.25 -13.01
CA LEU A 108 -1.25 -7.96 -14.30
C LEU A 108 -0.49 -9.30 -14.28
N ALA A 109 0.56 -9.43 -13.46
CA ALA A 109 1.44 -10.59 -13.43
C ALA A 109 0.72 -11.94 -13.29
N PRO A 110 -0.34 -12.13 -12.46
CA PRO A 110 -1.01 -13.43 -12.34
C PRO A 110 -1.76 -13.90 -13.59
N PHE A 111 -1.95 -13.04 -14.59
CA PHE A 111 -2.58 -13.40 -15.86
C PHE A 111 -1.59 -14.01 -16.87
N GLY A 112 -0.29 -13.86 -16.62
CA GLY A 112 0.76 -14.31 -17.51
C GLY A 112 1.43 -15.61 -17.10
N GLU A 113 2.23 -16.14 -18.00
CA GLU A 113 3.15 -17.24 -17.80
C GLU A 113 4.61 -16.72 -17.71
N PRO A 114 5.49 -17.33 -16.91
CA PRO A 114 6.86 -16.86 -16.68
C PRO A 114 7.82 -17.16 -17.86
N LYS A 115 7.40 -16.90 -19.10
CA LYS A 115 8.10 -17.31 -20.33
C LYS A 115 9.46 -16.65 -20.52
N TYR A 116 9.64 -15.44 -20.00
CA TYR A 116 10.81 -14.60 -20.26
C TYR A 116 11.82 -14.57 -19.10
N VAL A 117 11.61 -15.34 -18.03
CA VAL A 117 12.50 -15.35 -16.86
C VAL A 117 13.94 -15.66 -17.27
N ASN A 118 14.14 -16.69 -18.09
CA ASN A 118 15.46 -17.08 -18.58
C ASN A 118 16.10 -15.99 -19.45
N ASP A 119 15.34 -15.35 -20.32
CA ASP A 119 15.84 -14.26 -21.18
C ASP A 119 16.29 -13.07 -20.34
N ILE A 120 15.53 -12.73 -19.28
CA ILE A 120 15.88 -11.63 -18.37
C ILE A 120 17.20 -11.92 -17.65
N PHE A 121 17.35 -13.09 -17.01
CA PHE A 121 18.59 -13.46 -16.31
C PHE A 121 19.78 -13.63 -17.26
N LYS A 122 19.54 -14.05 -18.50
CA LYS A 122 20.62 -14.24 -19.47
C LYS A 122 21.13 -12.94 -20.08
N HIS A 123 20.24 -11.98 -20.30
CA HIS A 123 20.54 -10.80 -21.12
C HIS A 123 20.52 -9.48 -20.38
N LEU A 124 19.65 -9.31 -19.37
CA LEU A 124 19.41 -7.99 -18.77
C LEU A 124 20.14 -7.79 -17.45
N ILE A 125 20.35 -8.85 -16.67
CA ILE A 125 20.86 -8.75 -15.31
C ILE A 125 21.74 -9.96 -14.94
N ASP A 126 22.91 -9.67 -14.39
CA ASP A 126 23.82 -10.66 -13.82
C ASP A 126 23.71 -10.61 -12.28
N VAL A 127 23.12 -11.64 -11.69
CA VAL A 127 22.83 -11.75 -10.25
C VAL A 127 23.77 -12.76 -9.62
N LYS A 128 24.41 -12.38 -8.51
CA LYS A 128 25.32 -13.24 -7.74
C LYS A 128 24.59 -14.00 -6.64
N ASP A 129 25.29 -14.93 -6.01
CA ASP A 129 24.70 -15.79 -4.96
C ASP A 129 24.26 -15.00 -3.72
N ASP A 130 24.95 -13.89 -3.42
CA ASP A 130 24.61 -12.95 -2.35
C ASP A 130 23.45 -11.99 -2.71
N GLY A 131 22.91 -12.11 -3.93
CA GLY A 131 21.85 -11.24 -4.45
C GLY A 131 22.34 -9.89 -4.97
N SER A 132 23.64 -9.59 -4.91
CA SER A 132 24.20 -8.44 -5.62
C SER A 132 24.04 -8.62 -7.12
N PHE A 133 23.86 -7.51 -7.85
CA PHE A 133 23.60 -7.57 -9.28
C PHE A 133 24.15 -6.37 -10.04
N VAL A 134 24.39 -6.59 -11.33
CA VAL A 134 24.66 -5.55 -12.32
C VAL A 134 23.73 -5.73 -13.51
N LEU A 135 23.25 -4.63 -14.06
CA LEU A 135 22.42 -4.61 -15.27
C LEU A 135 23.31 -4.48 -16.51
N ASP A 136 22.98 -5.18 -17.60
CA ASP A 136 23.53 -4.86 -18.92
C ASP A 136 22.87 -3.58 -19.42
N MET A 137 23.53 -2.46 -19.16
CA MET A 137 23.05 -1.12 -19.50
C MET A 137 22.85 -0.89 -21.01
N SER A 138 23.37 -1.75 -21.88
CA SER A 138 23.14 -1.61 -23.33
C SER A 138 21.69 -1.88 -23.75
N TYR A 139 20.84 -2.42 -22.86
CA TYR A 139 19.40 -2.61 -23.09
C TYR A 139 18.52 -1.46 -22.56
N PHE A 140 19.11 -0.47 -21.88
CA PHE A 140 18.35 0.54 -21.15
C PHE A 140 18.79 1.95 -21.51
N ASP A 141 17.81 2.86 -21.55
CA ASP A 141 18.05 4.28 -21.83
C ASP A 141 17.86 5.17 -20.59
N PHE A 142 17.32 4.65 -19.48
CA PHE A 142 17.01 5.48 -18.30
C PHE A 142 18.22 6.19 -17.67
N ALA A 143 19.45 5.77 -18.01
CA ALA A 143 20.67 6.40 -17.53
C ALA A 143 21.12 7.62 -18.34
N VAL A 144 20.74 7.71 -19.62
CA VAL A 144 21.30 8.69 -20.58
C VAL A 144 20.28 9.28 -21.56
N GLY A 145 19.08 8.73 -21.61
CA GLY A 145 18.01 9.08 -22.55
C GLY A 145 16.72 9.52 -21.86
N SER A 146 15.65 9.65 -22.65
CA SER A 146 14.33 10.10 -22.19
C SER A 146 13.30 8.96 -22.07
N THR A 147 13.72 7.72 -22.31
CA THR A 147 12.90 6.50 -22.26
C THR A 147 13.53 5.46 -21.33
N MET A 148 12.78 4.42 -20.95
CA MET A 148 13.33 3.35 -20.10
C MET A 148 14.12 2.30 -20.90
N THR A 149 13.68 2.01 -22.13
CA THR A 149 14.15 0.88 -22.95
C THR A 149 14.53 1.33 -24.36
N ASN A 150 15.41 0.59 -25.03
CA ASN A 150 15.89 0.89 -26.38
C ASN A 150 15.65 -0.26 -27.39
N SER A 151 16.17 -0.10 -28.61
CA SER A 151 16.00 -1.08 -29.70
C SER A 151 16.55 -2.48 -29.38
N LYS A 152 17.59 -2.61 -28.54
CA LYS A 152 18.13 -3.91 -28.12
C LYS A 152 17.12 -4.64 -27.22
N PHE A 153 16.45 -3.92 -26.32
CA PHE A 153 15.35 -4.43 -25.49
C PHE A 153 14.15 -4.84 -26.35
N HIS A 154 13.82 -4.01 -27.35
CA HIS A 154 12.72 -4.26 -28.27
C HIS A 154 12.95 -5.51 -29.12
N GLN A 155 14.20 -5.72 -29.59
CA GLN A 155 14.61 -6.93 -30.29
C GLN A 155 14.53 -8.17 -29.40
N LEU A 156 14.97 -8.08 -28.14
CA LEU A 156 14.94 -9.19 -27.19
C LEU A 156 13.52 -9.73 -26.98
N PHE A 157 12.54 -8.83 -26.83
CA PHE A 157 11.15 -9.22 -26.61
C PHE A 157 10.29 -9.18 -27.88
N GLY A 158 10.85 -8.82 -29.03
CA GLY A 158 10.20 -8.87 -30.34
C GLY A 158 9.04 -7.89 -30.54
N ALA A 159 9.03 -6.71 -29.90
CA ALA A 159 8.12 -5.60 -30.24
C ALA A 159 8.68 -4.25 -29.79
N VAL A 160 7.97 -3.18 -30.15
CA VAL A 160 8.16 -1.87 -29.52
C VAL A 160 7.30 -1.78 -28.24
N PRO A 161 7.55 -0.80 -27.34
CA PRO A 161 6.73 -0.58 -26.15
C PRO A 161 5.25 -0.42 -26.52
N ARG A 162 4.36 -0.99 -25.70
CA ARG A 162 2.92 -0.82 -25.86
C ARG A 162 2.54 0.66 -25.66
N THR A 163 1.65 1.18 -26.49
CA THR A 163 1.01 2.49 -26.24
C THR A 163 -0.15 2.33 -25.27
N GLY A 164 -0.33 3.26 -24.33
CA GLY A 164 -1.29 3.16 -23.23
C GLY A 164 -2.74 2.82 -23.63
N GLU A 165 -3.15 3.19 -24.84
CA GLU A 165 -4.51 3.03 -25.39
C GLU A 165 -4.79 1.67 -26.06
N SER A 166 -3.77 0.87 -26.36
CA SER A 166 -3.95 -0.42 -27.04
C SER A 166 -4.41 -1.53 -26.09
N GLU A 167 -5.03 -2.61 -26.60
CA GLU A 167 -5.40 -3.76 -25.76
C GLU A 167 -4.16 -4.43 -25.15
N ILE A 168 -4.30 -4.91 -23.90
CA ILE A 168 -3.23 -5.65 -23.21
C ILE A 168 -3.27 -7.10 -23.72
N SER A 169 -2.21 -7.54 -24.39
CA SER A 169 -2.11 -8.90 -24.92
C SER A 169 -1.51 -9.87 -23.90
N GLN A 170 -1.56 -11.17 -24.23
CA GLN A 170 -0.90 -12.21 -23.43
C GLN A 170 0.61 -11.97 -23.28
N LYS A 171 1.25 -11.30 -24.26
CA LYS A 171 2.68 -10.97 -24.17
C LYS A 171 2.98 -10.00 -23.02
N GLU A 172 2.18 -8.95 -22.84
CA GLU A 172 2.37 -8.01 -21.73
C GLU A 172 2.11 -8.70 -20.38
N MET A 173 1.15 -9.62 -20.34
CA MET A 173 0.90 -10.45 -19.15
C MET A 173 2.09 -11.36 -18.85
N ASP A 174 2.63 -12.05 -19.85
CA ASP A 174 3.79 -12.95 -19.71
C ASP A 174 5.06 -12.18 -19.30
N LEU A 175 5.25 -10.97 -19.84
CA LEU A 175 6.32 -10.05 -19.42
C LEU A 175 6.15 -9.63 -17.97
N ALA A 176 4.94 -9.22 -17.57
CA ALA A 176 4.61 -8.86 -16.20
C ALA A 176 4.87 -10.03 -15.24
N ARG A 177 4.44 -11.25 -15.60
CA ARG A 177 4.70 -12.46 -14.81
C ARG A 177 6.19 -12.72 -14.67
N SER A 178 6.94 -12.62 -15.77
CA SER A 178 8.36 -12.94 -15.80
C SER A 178 9.20 -11.98 -14.96
N ILE A 179 8.99 -10.66 -15.09
CA ILE A 179 9.73 -9.69 -14.27
C ILE A 179 9.35 -9.76 -12.79
N GLN A 180 8.10 -10.09 -12.48
CA GLN A 180 7.65 -10.30 -11.11
C GLN A 180 8.41 -11.48 -10.46
N VAL A 181 8.52 -12.61 -11.16
CA VAL A 181 9.32 -13.77 -10.68
C VAL A 181 10.79 -13.40 -10.49
N VAL A 182 11.42 -12.74 -11.47
CA VAL A 182 12.83 -12.31 -11.38
C VAL A 182 13.05 -11.40 -10.16
N THR A 183 12.14 -10.44 -9.95
CA THR A 183 12.23 -9.50 -8.82
C THR A 183 12.15 -10.24 -7.50
N GLU A 184 11.20 -11.16 -7.34
CA GLU A 184 11.06 -11.96 -6.13
C GLU A 184 12.29 -12.81 -5.82
N GLU A 185 12.86 -13.47 -6.83
CA GLU A 185 14.05 -14.32 -6.66
C GLU A 185 15.28 -13.52 -6.22
N ILE A 186 15.49 -12.34 -6.81
CA ILE A 186 16.59 -11.44 -6.41
C ILE A 186 16.39 -10.95 -4.99
N VAL A 187 15.18 -10.49 -4.66
CA VAL A 187 14.86 -10.00 -3.31
C VAL A 187 15.08 -11.09 -2.26
N LEU A 188 14.66 -12.34 -2.53
CA LEU A 188 14.91 -13.46 -1.63
C LEU A 188 16.39 -13.77 -1.46
N LYS A 189 17.20 -13.73 -2.54
CA LYS A 189 18.66 -13.89 -2.43
C LYS A 189 19.29 -12.82 -1.56
N ILE A 190 18.91 -11.56 -1.75
CA ILE A 190 19.39 -10.43 -0.94
C ILE A 190 19.01 -10.63 0.53
N VAL A 191 17.75 -10.97 0.82
CA VAL A 191 17.27 -11.21 2.19
C VAL A 191 18.00 -12.40 2.84
N GLN A 192 18.20 -13.49 2.10
CA GLN A 192 18.94 -14.66 2.57
C GLN A 192 20.39 -14.29 2.91
N HIS A 193 21.07 -13.56 2.04
CA HIS A 193 22.43 -13.10 2.31
C HIS A 193 22.48 -12.13 3.50
N LEU A 194 21.56 -11.18 3.58
CA LEU A 194 21.48 -10.22 4.67
C LEU A 194 21.34 -10.91 6.04
N SER A 195 20.61 -12.02 6.12
CA SER A 195 20.52 -12.82 7.35
C SER A 195 21.86 -13.38 7.83
N THR A 196 22.85 -13.53 6.95
CA THR A 196 24.22 -13.98 7.30
C THR A 196 25.11 -12.85 7.81
N LEU A 197 24.74 -11.59 7.53
CA LEU A 197 25.48 -10.40 7.92
C LEU A 197 25.04 -9.85 9.29
N THR A 198 23.91 -10.33 9.82
CA THR A 198 23.34 -9.90 11.10
C THR A 198 23.03 -11.11 11.99
N LYS A 199 22.85 -10.85 13.29
CA LYS A 199 22.28 -11.83 14.24
C LYS A 199 20.81 -11.56 14.55
N SER A 200 20.24 -10.49 13.97
CA SER A 200 18.84 -10.10 14.16
C SER A 200 17.91 -11.16 13.58
N LYS A 201 16.78 -11.37 14.27
CA LYS A 201 15.64 -12.16 13.79
C LYS A 201 14.61 -11.31 13.05
N ASN A 202 14.79 -10.00 13.07
CA ASN A 202 13.86 -9.02 12.55
C ASN A 202 14.41 -8.36 11.28
N LEU A 203 13.54 -8.19 10.29
CA LEU A 203 13.79 -7.48 9.05
C LEU A 203 12.85 -6.28 8.91
N CYS A 204 13.41 -5.11 8.62
CA CYS A 204 12.66 -3.91 8.27
C CYS A 204 12.84 -3.59 6.78
N LEU A 205 11.76 -3.26 6.08
CA LEU A 205 11.77 -2.98 4.63
C LEU A 205 11.30 -1.55 4.32
N ALA A 206 12.02 -0.88 3.43
CA ALA A 206 11.69 0.44 2.85
C ALA A 206 12.19 0.59 1.40
N GLY A 207 11.92 1.75 0.80
CA GLY A 207 12.17 2.03 -0.62
C GLY A 207 10.97 1.63 -1.49
N GLY A 208 10.84 2.22 -2.68
CA GLY A 208 9.67 2.02 -3.54
C GLY A 208 9.38 0.55 -3.89
N VAL A 209 10.42 -0.29 -4.01
CA VAL A 209 10.27 -1.72 -4.32
C VAL A 209 9.68 -2.49 -3.13
N ALA A 210 9.84 -2.02 -1.89
CA ALA A 210 9.23 -2.65 -0.71
C ALA A 210 7.69 -2.52 -0.69
N LEU A 211 7.08 -1.76 -1.61
CA LEU A 211 5.64 -1.77 -1.85
C LEU A 211 5.17 -2.98 -2.69
N ASN A 212 6.09 -3.81 -3.21
CA ASN A 212 5.78 -5.04 -3.90
C ASN A 212 5.32 -6.11 -2.89
N CYS A 213 4.01 -6.12 -2.63
CA CYS A 213 3.39 -7.00 -1.65
C CYS A 213 3.48 -8.50 -2.01
N VAL A 214 3.72 -8.83 -3.28
CA VAL A 214 3.92 -10.22 -3.73
C VAL A 214 5.30 -10.70 -3.28
N ALA A 215 6.35 -9.91 -3.52
CA ALA A 215 7.69 -10.18 -3.00
C ALA A 215 7.70 -10.24 -1.47
N ASN A 216 7.05 -9.29 -0.79
CA ASN A 216 6.93 -9.30 0.68
C ASN A 216 6.25 -10.58 1.21
N GLY A 217 5.22 -11.08 0.53
CA GLY A 217 4.57 -12.34 0.88
C GLY A 217 5.52 -13.53 0.80
N ARG A 218 6.42 -13.55 -0.20
CA ARG A 218 7.46 -14.58 -0.29
C ARG A 218 8.53 -14.42 0.79
N ILE A 219 8.99 -13.19 1.07
CA ILE A 219 9.93 -12.93 2.18
C ILE A 219 9.38 -13.49 3.49
N LEU A 220 8.09 -13.27 3.77
CA LEU A 220 7.48 -13.75 5.01
C LEU A 220 7.41 -15.29 5.09
N ARG A 221 7.17 -15.98 3.97
CA ARG A 221 7.01 -17.44 3.94
C ARG A 221 8.32 -18.21 3.79
N GLU A 222 9.25 -17.66 3.02
CA GLU A 222 10.45 -18.34 2.53
C GLU A 222 11.74 -17.70 3.07
N GLY A 223 11.67 -16.48 3.60
CA GLY A 223 12.83 -15.72 4.05
C GLY A 223 13.44 -16.20 5.36
N ALA A 224 14.67 -15.80 5.62
CA ALA A 224 15.47 -16.24 6.76
C ALA A 224 15.20 -15.48 8.08
N PHE A 225 14.24 -14.55 8.11
CA PHE A 225 13.90 -13.75 9.29
C PHE A 225 12.58 -14.21 9.90
N ASP A 226 12.53 -14.29 11.23
CA ASP A 226 11.34 -14.68 11.99
C ASP A 226 10.25 -13.60 11.90
N ASN A 227 10.65 -12.32 11.87
CA ASN A 227 9.74 -11.19 11.86
C ASN A 227 10.07 -10.21 10.74
N VAL A 228 9.04 -9.72 10.06
CA VAL A 228 9.15 -8.76 8.97
C VAL A 228 8.24 -7.57 9.25
N TRP A 229 8.78 -6.37 9.18
CA TRP A 229 8.02 -5.12 9.26
C TRP A 229 8.32 -4.27 8.02
N ILE A 230 7.27 -3.78 7.36
CA ILE A 230 7.39 -2.97 6.14
C ILE A 230 6.80 -1.59 6.40
N GLN A 231 7.53 -0.54 6.04
CA GLN A 231 7.08 0.84 6.19
C GLN A 231 5.81 1.09 5.31
N PRO A 232 4.64 1.43 5.88
CA PRO A 232 3.42 1.73 5.11
C PRO A 232 3.61 2.80 4.01
N ALA A 233 4.47 3.78 4.25
CA ALA A 233 4.88 4.79 3.27
C ALA A 233 6.30 4.50 2.73
N ALA A 234 6.57 3.27 2.27
CA ALA A 234 7.94 2.81 1.98
C ALA A 234 8.71 3.63 0.92
N GLY A 235 8.01 4.17 -0.09
CA GLY A 235 8.60 5.06 -1.10
C GLY A 235 8.96 6.44 -0.53
N ASP A 236 9.28 7.40 -1.40
CA ASP A 236 9.87 8.70 -1.04
C ASP A 236 9.07 9.51 0.00
N ALA A 237 7.75 9.32 0.07
CA ALA A 237 6.92 9.95 1.08
C ALA A 237 7.45 9.68 2.51
N GLY A 238 7.86 8.43 2.79
CA GLY A 238 8.41 8.03 4.08
C GLY A 238 9.78 8.65 4.40
N GLY A 239 10.49 9.16 3.39
CA GLY A 239 11.77 9.84 3.56
C GLY A 239 11.67 11.08 4.47
N SER A 240 10.52 11.79 4.45
CA SER A 240 10.27 12.94 5.34
C SER A 240 10.26 12.54 6.83
N LEU A 241 9.55 11.46 7.17
CA LEU A 241 9.54 10.86 8.50
C LEU A 241 10.94 10.37 8.87
N GLY A 242 11.59 9.67 7.95
CA GLY A 242 12.94 9.14 8.12
C GLY A 242 13.97 10.22 8.46
N ALA A 243 14.00 11.30 7.70
CA ALA A 243 14.91 12.42 7.93
C ALA A 243 14.68 13.07 9.31
N ALA A 244 13.43 13.20 9.75
CA ALA A 244 13.11 13.72 11.08
C ALA A 244 13.57 12.77 12.21
N LEU A 245 13.36 11.46 12.05
CA LEU A 245 13.79 10.46 13.02
C LEU A 245 15.31 10.31 13.08
N VAL A 246 15.99 10.37 11.93
CA VAL A 246 17.46 10.41 11.85
C VAL A 246 18.00 11.65 12.55
N ALA A 247 17.42 12.84 12.32
CA ALA A 247 17.82 14.05 13.04
C ALA A 247 17.63 13.88 14.56
N TRP A 248 16.48 13.36 15.00
CA TRP A 248 16.23 13.10 16.43
C TRP A 248 17.27 12.16 17.04
N HIS A 249 17.51 11.00 16.44
CA HIS A 249 18.37 9.97 17.01
C HIS A 249 19.86 10.26 16.85
N HIS A 250 20.31 10.64 15.66
CA HIS A 250 21.73 10.77 15.34
C HIS A 250 22.28 12.17 15.68
N TYR A 251 21.49 13.23 15.46
CA TYR A 251 21.96 14.60 15.70
C TYR A 251 21.65 15.08 17.12
N TYR A 252 20.44 14.85 17.62
CA TYR A 252 20.03 15.31 18.95
C TYR A 252 20.25 14.27 20.06
N ASN A 253 20.78 13.07 19.75
CA ASN A 253 20.92 11.96 20.69
C ASN A 253 19.60 11.62 21.41
N GLY A 254 18.49 11.81 20.71
CA GLY A 254 17.16 11.54 21.18
C GLY A 254 16.98 10.04 21.44
N LYS A 255 16.36 9.71 22.59
CA LYS A 255 16.04 8.32 22.92
C LYS A 255 14.88 7.85 22.06
N ARG A 256 14.91 6.59 21.63
CA ARG A 256 13.74 5.93 21.05
C ARG A 256 12.62 5.84 22.08
N TYR A 257 11.42 6.13 21.60
CA TYR A 257 10.22 6.00 22.40
C TYR A 257 10.01 4.52 22.71
N SER A 258 10.26 4.13 23.96
CA SER A 258 9.88 2.82 24.49
C SER A 258 8.41 2.92 24.88
N GLY A 259 7.54 2.91 23.88
CA GLY A 259 6.10 2.92 24.06
C GLY A 259 5.63 1.63 24.69
N HIS A 260 5.81 1.46 26.00
CA HIS A 260 4.99 0.54 26.79
C HIS A 260 3.60 1.15 26.88
N HIS A 261 2.79 0.95 25.84
CA HIS A 261 1.35 0.97 26.07
C HIS A 261 1.02 -0.33 26.80
N GLU A 262 0.90 -0.26 28.14
CA GLU A 262 0.27 -1.31 28.93
C GLU A 262 -1.19 -1.44 28.50
N TYR A 263 -1.46 -2.22 27.46
CA TYR A 263 -2.81 -2.70 27.18
C TYR A 263 -3.02 -3.99 27.96
N SER A 264 -3.66 -3.86 29.12
CA SER A 264 -4.21 -4.99 29.86
C SER A 264 -5.38 -5.58 29.06
N SER A 265 -5.11 -6.54 28.17
CA SER A 265 -6.16 -7.44 27.70
C SER A 265 -6.41 -8.49 28.78
N MET A 266 -7.49 -8.33 29.54
CA MET A 266 -7.96 -9.37 30.45
C MET A 266 -8.61 -10.49 29.63
N LYS A 267 -7.86 -11.55 29.31
CA LYS A 267 -8.44 -12.83 28.95
C LYS A 267 -8.57 -13.68 30.21
N ASN A 268 -9.81 -13.81 30.72
CA ASN A 268 -10.13 -14.86 31.68
C ASN A 268 -10.20 -16.20 30.94
N GLN A 269 -9.11 -16.95 30.99
CA GLN A 269 -9.14 -18.41 30.82
C GLN A 269 -8.63 -19.02 32.13
N GLY A 270 -9.35 -20.03 32.61
CA GLY A 270 -9.20 -20.56 33.97
C GLY A 270 -7.77 -20.85 34.43
N SER A 271 -7.53 -20.53 35.70
CA SER A 271 -6.47 -21.02 36.62
C SER A 271 -4.99 -21.06 36.17
N GLN A 272 -4.60 -20.49 35.04
CA GLN A 272 -3.18 -20.23 34.73
C GLN A 272 -3.01 -18.88 34.02
N THR A 273 -2.48 -17.90 34.75
CA THR A 273 -2.05 -16.59 34.23
C THR A 273 -0.77 -16.77 33.42
N VAL A 274 -0.90 -17.05 32.11
CA VAL A 274 0.23 -16.90 31.18
C VAL A 274 0.26 -15.44 30.74
N GLN A 275 1.20 -14.66 31.29
CA GLN A 275 1.53 -13.34 30.73
C GLN A 275 2.19 -13.54 29.36
N ASN A 276 1.41 -13.54 28.28
CA ASN A 276 1.98 -13.33 26.95
C ASN A 276 2.39 -11.85 26.83
N LYS A 277 3.62 -11.55 27.26
CA LYS A 277 4.31 -10.26 27.03
C LYS A 277 4.65 -10.11 25.55
N THR A 278 3.68 -9.86 24.70
CA THR A 278 3.93 -9.61 23.27
C THR A 278 2.92 -8.64 22.72
N GLN A 279 3.23 -7.35 22.82
CA GLN A 279 2.90 -6.38 21.77
C GLN A 279 3.78 -5.14 22.00
N GLN A 280 5.03 -5.21 21.53
CA GLN A 280 5.69 -3.97 21.11
C GLN A 280 4.92 -3.53 19.87
N ASN A 281 4.01 -2.57 20.04
CA ASN A 281 3.27 -2.00 18.92
C ASN A 281 4.23 -1.12 18.12
N ASP A 282 4.15 -1.20 16.79
CA ASP A 282 4.89 -0.25 15.96
C ASP A 282 4.38 1.18 16.22
N LEU A 283 5.25 2.17 15.99
CA LEU A 283 4.98 3.57 16.26
C LEU A 283 4.28 4.27 15.08
N MET A 284 3.96 3.55 14.00
CA MET A 284 3.16 4.10 12.91
C MET A 284 1.68 4.24 13.30
N GLN A 285 1.22 3.60 14.37
CA GLN A 285 -0.15 3.74 14.90
C GLN A 285 -1.22 3.47 13.83
N GLY A 286 -1.08 2.37 13.08
CA GLY A 286 -1.97 2.08 11.93
C GLY A 286 -1.80 3.03 10.74
N ALA A 287 -0.72 3.83 10.76
CA ALA A 287 -0.43 4.93 9.85
C ALA A 287 -1.42 6.11 9.92
N PHE A 288 -2.27 6.20 10.95
CA PHE A 288 -3.27 7.27 11.08
C PHE A 288 -2.68 8.59 11.61
N LEU A 289 -1.82 9.21 10.80
CA LEU A 289 -1.01 10.38 11.16
C LEU A 289 -1.51 11.70 10.54
N GLY A 290 -2.50 11.64 9.65
CA GLY A 290 -3.07 12.80 8.98
C GLY A 290 -4.18 13.52 9.77
N PRO A 291 -4.87 14.48 9.14
CA PRO A 291 -5.93 15.25 9.79
C PRO A 291 -7.16 14.39 10.12
N CYS A 292 -7.92 14.84 11.11
CA CYS A 292 -9.24 14.31 11.49
C CYS A 292 -10.24 15.47 11.60
N PHE A 293 -11.52 15.15 11.46
CA PHE A 293 -12.60 16.12 11.47
C PHE A 293 -13.70 15.66 12.44
N THR A 294 -14.31 16.61 13.12
CA THR A 294 -15.38 16.38 14.10
C THR A 294 -16.74 16.29 13.42
N ASN A 295 -17.70 15.67 14.10
CA ASN A 295 -19.10 15.67 13.67
C ASN A 295 -19.65 17.08 13.46
N ASP A 296 -19.26 18.05 14.30
CA ASP A 296 -19.74 19.43 14.22
C ASP A 296 -19.24 20.10 12.94
N GLU A 297 -17.93 20.00 12.64
CA GLU A 297 -17.34 20.53 11.39
C GLU A 297 -18.01 19.93 10.15
N ILE A 298 -18.19 18.61 10.13
CA ILE A 298 -18.84 17.90 9.00
C ILE A 298 -20.30 18.35 8.86
N SER A 299 -21.04 18.42 9.97
CA SER A 299 -22.45 18.83 9.95
C SER A 299 -22.62 20.26 9.44
N GLN A 300 -21.73 21.18 9.81
CA GLN A 300 -21.75 22.57 9.36
C GLN A 300 -21.52 22.68 7.86
N ILE A 301 -20.58 21.91 7.31
CA ILE A 301 -20.31 21.85 5.86
C ILE A 301 -21.54 21.32 5.12
N LEU A 302 -22.14 20.22 5.61
CA LEU A 302 -23.34 19.61 5.01
C LEU A 302 -24.54 20.56 5.02
N GLN A 303 -24.77 21.26 6.14
CA GLN A 303 -25.84 22.25 6.26
C GLN A 303 -25.63 23.45 5.34
N THR A 304 -24.40 23.96 5.25
CA THR A 304 -24.04 25.09 4.39
C THR A 304 -24.23 24.74 2.90
N LYS A 305 -23.93 23.50 2.52
CA LYS A 305 -24.17 22.96 1.17
C LYS A 305 -25.63 22.49 0.94
N ALA A 306 -26.49 22.56 1.96
CA ALA A 306 -27.87 22.08 1.93
C ALA A 306 -28.01 20.62 1.45
N LEU A 307 -27.08 19.75 1.85
CA LEU A 307 -27.10 18.32 1.49
C LEU A 307 -27.91 17.52 2.53
N PRO A 308 -28.89 16.70 2.13
CA PRO A 308 -29.61 15.82 3.06
C PRO A 308 -28.70 14.77 3.70
N PHE A 309 -28.74 14.67 5.03
CA PHE A 309 -27.98 13.68 5.81
C PHE A 309 -28.75 13.26 7.07
N ARG A 310 -28.32 12.14 7.67
CA ARG A 310 -28.81 11.64 8.96
C ARG A 310 -27.63 11.54 9.93
N GLN A 311 -27.81 12.05 11.14
CA GLN A 311 -26.86 11.83 12.23
C GLN A 311 -27.28 10.60 13.03
N LEU A 312 -26.38 9.64 13.18
CA LEU A 312 -26.64 8.36 13.85
C LEU A 312 -25.78 8.21 15.10
N LEU A 313 -26.32 7.53 16.12
CA LEU A 313 -25.50 7.06 17.23
C LEU A 313 -24.60 5.91 16.77
N ASP A 314 -23.46 5.71 17.43
CA ASP A 314 -22.45 4.70 17.05
C ASP A 314 -23.05 3.30 16.80
N ASP A 315 -23.85 2.78 17.74
CA ASP A 315 -24.46 1.45 17.60
C ASP A 315 -25.38 1.33 16.40
N ASP A 316 -26.16 2.38 16.10
CA ASP A 316 -27.07 2.39 14.95
C ASP A 316 -26.32 2.61 13.64
N LEU A 317 -25.26 3.42 13.65
CA LEU A 317 -24.36 3.61 12.54
C LEU A 317 -23.77 2.27 12.09
N TYR A 318 -23.15 1.50 12.99
CA TYR A 318 -22.52 0.23 12.63
C TYR A 318 -23.55 -0.80 12.15
N LYS A 319 -24.72 -0.89 12.81
CA LYS A 319 -25.80 -1.80 12.39
C LYS A 319 -26.31 -1.46 11.00
N GLN A 320 -26.57 -0.17 10.74
CA GLN A 320 -27.09 0.29 9.45
C GLN A 320 -26.05 0.15 8.34
N THR A 321 -24.80 0.56 8.58
CA THR A 321 -23.71 0.37 7.61
C THR A 321 -23.47 -1.11 7.31
N ALA A 322 -23.47 -1.99 8.32
CA ALA A 322 -23.33 -3.43 8.11
C ALA A 322 -24.50 -4.03 7.30
N GLN A 323 -25.73 -3.57 7.54
CA GLN A 323 -26.89 -3.95 6.74
C GLN A 323 -26.73 -3.49 5.28
N LEU A 324 -26.37 -2.23 5.05
CA LEU A 324 -26.20 -1.69 3.70
C LEU A 324 -25.12 -2.43 2.91
N LEU A 325 -24.01 -2.80 3.56
CA LEU A 325 -22.96 -3.63 2.95
C LEU A 325 -23.48 -5.02 2.56
N ASP A 326 -24.21 -5.69 3.45
CA ASP A 326 -24.83 -7.00 3.21
C ASP A 326 -25.86 -6.97 2.07
N GLU A 327 -26.54 -5.84 1.88
CA GLU A 327 -27.44 -5.57 0.75
C GLU A 327 -26.68 -5.26 -0.56
N GLY A 328 -25.35 -5.20 -0.54
CA GLY A 328 -24.51 -5.00 -1.72
C GLY A 328 -24.30 -3.54 -2.11
N ASN A 329 -24.52 -2.59 -1.20
CA ASN A 329 -24.24 -1.19 -1.43
C ASN A 329 -22.74 -0.88 -1.32
N VAL A 330 -22.28 0.11 -2.08
CA VAL A 330 -20.92 0.64 -2.02
C VAL A 330 -20.89 1.88 -1.13
N ILE A 331 -20.04 1.86 -0.10
CA ILE A 331 -20.03 2.88 0.95
C ILE A 331 -18.69 3.60 1.00
N GLY A 332 -18.71 4.93 0.86
CA GLY A 332 -17.59 5.80 1.22
C GLY A 332 -17.50 5.89 2.72
N TRP A 333 -16.34 5.56 3.27
CA TRP A 333 -16.08 5.47 4.70
C TRP A 333 -14.97 6.44 5.08
N PHE A 334 -15.36 7.50 5.76
CA PHE A 334 -14.50 8.60 6.17
C PHE A 334 -14.54 8.72 7.70
N GLN A 335 -13.47 8.32 8.37
CA GLN A 335 -13.38 8.28 9.83
C GLN A 335 -12.01 8.73 10.31
N GLY A 336 -11.96 9.37 11.46
CA GLY A 336 -10.76 9.67 12.23
C GLY A 336 -9.62 10.32 11.41
N LYS A 337 -8.41 10.06 11.88
CA LYS A 337 -7.18 10.55 11.26
C LYS A 337 -6.90 9.83 9.95
N MET A 338 -6.60 10.59 8.90
CA MET A 338 -6.20 10.05 7.60
C MET A 338 -4.94 9.17 7.71
N GLU A 339 -4.92 8.08 6.96
CA GLU A 339 -3.77 7.20 6.83
C GLU A 339 -2.63 7.81 5.98
N PHE A 340 -1.39 7.54 6.36
CA PHE A 340 -0.17 7.97 5.67
C PHE A 340 0.38 6.86 4.78
N GLY A 341 0.61 7.17 3.51
CA GLY A 341 1.09 6.25 2.49
C GLY A 341 0.09 6.05 1.36
N PRO A 342 0.40 5.15 0.40
CA PRO A 342 -0.36 5.02 -0.84
C PRO A 342 -1.63 4.14 -0.73
N ARG A 343 -1.89 3.54 0.44
CA ARG A 343 -3.01 2.61 0.65
C ARG A 343 -4.02 3.25 1.59
N ALA A 344 -5.31 3.11 1.27
CA ALA A 344 -6.35 3.36 2.27
C ALA A 344 -6.41 2.17 3.22
N LEU A 345 -6.39 2.47 4.51
CA LEU A 345 -6.29 1.53 5.62
C LEU A 345 -7.50 1.60 6.55
N GLY A 346 -8.62 2.12 6.05
CA GLY A 346 -9.90 2.08 6.76
C GLY A 346 -10.43 3.41 7.24
N ASN A 347 -9.76 4.52 6.97
CA ASN A 347 -10.19 5.86 7.41
C ASN A 347 -10.52 6.78 6.24
N ARG A 348 -9.95 6.56 5.05
CA ARG A 348 -10.36 7.17 3.77
C ARG A 348 -10.58 6.08 2.73
N SER A 349 -11.62 5.28 2.98
CA SER A 349 -11.85 4.00 2.28
C SER A 349 -13.18 3.98 1.54
N ILE A 350 -13.27 3.11 0.54
CA ILE A 350 -14.52 2.67 -0.05
C ILE A 350 -14.69 1.20 0.28
N LEU A 351 -15.80 0.88 0.91
CA LEU A 351 -16.13 -0.43 1.43
C LEU A 351 -17.19 -1.12 0.56
N GLY A 352 -17.11 -2.44 0.49
CA GLY A 352 -18.08 -3.30 -0.20
C GLY A 352 -18.02 -4.72 0.34
N ASP A 353 -19.05 -5.52 0.08
CA ASP A 353 -19.09 -6.92 0.51
C ASP A 353 -18.20 -7.82 -0.35
N ALA A 354 -17.22 -8.46 0.28
CA ALA A 354 -16.28 -9.37 -0.38
C ALA A 354 -16.92 -10.66 -0.90
N ARG A 355 -18.08 -11.06 -0.34
CA ARG A 355 -18.83 -12.27 -0.74
C ARG A 355 -19.59 -12.09 -2.04
N ASN A 356 -19.91 -10.85 -2.40
CA ASN A 356 -20.74 -10.55 -3.55
C ASN A 356 -19.92 -10.61 -4.85
N GLN A 357 -20.21 -11.61 -5.70
CA GLN A 357 -19.52 -11.84 -6.97
C GLN A 357 -19.55 -10.65 -7.94
N LYS A 358 -20.57 -9.79 -7.86
CA LYS A 358 -20.71 -8.61 -8.72
C LYS A 358 -20.01 -7.38 -8.13
N MET A 359 -19.58 -7.40 -6.87
CA MET A 359 -19.08 -6.20 -6.20
C MET A 359 -17.82 -5.63 -6.87
N GLN A 360 -16.92 -6.51 -7.37
CA GLN A 360 -15.73 -6.05 -8.08
C GLN A 360 -16.08 -5.25 -9.35
N SER A 361 -16.98 -5.76 -10.19
CA SER A 361 -17.40 -5.06 -11.40
C SER A 361 -18.22 -3.81 -11.07
N VAL A 362 -19.11 -3.89 -10.07
CA VAL A 362 -19.91 -2.75 -9.60
C VAL A 362 -19.02 -1.59 -9.12
N MET A 363 -18.02 -1.84 -8.27
CA MET A 363 -17.12 -0.78 -7.78
C MET A 363 -16.23 -0.21 -8.89
N ASN A 364 -15.77 -1.05 -9.83
CA ASN A 364 -15.01 -0.58 -10.97
C ASN A 364 -15.85 0.33 -11.89
N LEU A 365 -17.11 -0.02 -12.14
CA LEU A 365 -18.04 0.77 -12.98
C LEU A 365 -18.55 2.03 -12.28
N LYS A 366 -18.95 1.94 -11.01
CA LYS A 366 -19.58 3.04 -10.27
C LYS A 366 -18.61 4.16 -9.88
N ILE A 367 -17.34 3.83 -9.68
CA ILE A 367 -16.40 4.72 -8.97
C ILE A 367 -15.05 4.80 -9.67
N LYS A 368 -14.44 3.65 -9.95
CA LYS A 368 -13.01 3.65 -10.27
C LYS A 368 -12.69 3.92 -11.73
N TYR A 369 -13.62 3.68 -12.64
CA TYR A 369 -13.47 3.93 -14.09
C TYR A 369 -12.10 3.45 -14.61
N ARG A 370 -11.68 2.25 -14.17
CA ARG A 370 -10.33 1.73 -14.35
C ARG A 370 -10.30 0.32 -14.93
N GLU A 371 -9.11 -0.13 -15.32
CA GLU A 371 -8.87 -1.45 -15.89
C GLU A 371 -9.41 -2.56 -14.98
N SER A 372 -10.20 -3.47 -15.56
CA SER A 372 -10.98 -4.49 -14.84
C SER A 372 -10.14 -5.50 -14.08
N PHE A 373 -8.89 -5.73 -14.52
CA PHE A 373 -7.98 -6.72 -13.93
C PHE A 373 -7.40 -6.34 -12.57
N ARG A 374 -7.61 -5.11 -12.09
CA ARG A 374 -7.07 -4.69 -10.79
C ARG A 374 -7.88 -5.31 -9.64
N PRO A 375 -7.27 -6.17 -8.80
CA PRO A 375 -7.95 -6.74 -7.65
C PRO A 375 -8.27 -5.66 -6.61
N PHE A 376 -9.29 -5.92 -5.80
CA PHE A 376 -9.50 -5.18 -4.55
C PHE A 376 -8.84 -5.89 -3.38
N ALA A 377 -8.49 -5.15 -2.34
CA ALA A 377 -7.84 -5.68 -1.16
C ALA A 377 -8.90 -6.00 -0.08
N PRO A 378 -8.80 -7.14 0.63
CA PRO A 378 -9.65 -7.40 1.78
C PRO A 378 -9.14 -6.68 3.04
N ILE A 379 -10.09 -6.19 3.84
CA ILE A 379 -9.92 -5.98 5.29
C ILE A 379 -10.57 -7.14 6.04
N VAL A 380 -9.93 -7.58 7.11
CA VAL A 380 -10.41 -8.67 7.97
C VAL A 380 -10.13 -8.36 9.44
N LEU A 381 -10.97 -8.82 10.36
CA LEU A 381 -10.64 -8.79 11.79
C LEU A 381 -9.32 -9.53 12.04
N ALA A 382 -8.40 -8.91 12.77
CA ALA A 382 -7.08 -9.49 13.02
C ALA A 382 -7.17 -10.89 13.66
N GLU A 383 -8.11 -11.08 14.59
CA GLU A 383 -8.36 -12.35 15.28
C GLU A 383 -8.92 -13.46 14.37
N ASP A 384 -9.44 -13.12 13.18
CA ASP A 384 -10.06 -14.06 12.25
C ASP A 384 -9.22 -14.33 10.99
N VAL A 385 -8.05 -13.70 10.84
CA VAL A 385 -7.30 -13.73 9.56
C VAL A 385 -7.01 -15.16 9.07
N SER A 386 -6.69 -16.08 9.98
CA SER A 386 -6.38 -17.48 9.67
C SER A 386 -7.61 -18.35 9.36
N ASP A 387 -8.81 -17.81 9.54
CA ASP A 387 -10.05 -18.45 9.10
C ASP A 387 -10.28 -18.25 7.59
N TYR A 388 -9.68 -17.21 7.00
CA TYR A 388 -9.90 -16.82 5.61
C TYR A 388 -8.67 -16.95 4.71
N PHE A 389 -7.47 -16.80 5.27
CA PHE A 389 -6.21 -16.77 4.51
C PHE A 389 -5.21 -17.77 5.09
N GLN A 390 -4.31 -18.28 4.26
CA GLN A 390 -3.12 -19.01 4.68
C GLN A 390 -2.07 -18.04 5.26
N HIS A 391 -2.44 -17.39 6.36
CA HIS A 391 -1.64 -16.38 7.04
C HIS A 391 -1.84 -16.47 8.54
N GLN A 392 -0.75 -16.27 9.28
CA GLN A 392 -0.72 -16.22 10.73
C GLN A 392 -0.12 -14.86 11.13
N GLY A 393 -0.68 -14.22 12.15
CA GLY A 393 -0.19 -12.91 12.62
C GLY A 393 -0.89 -11.73 11.96
N THR A 394 -0.16 -10.63 11.79
CA THR A 394 -0.74 -9.32 11.43
C THR A 394 -0.20 -8.80 10.10
N SER A 395 -1.06 -8.10 9.35
CA SER A 395 -0.70 -7.33 8.16
C SER A 395 -1.51 -6.04 8.16
N PRO A 396 -1.20 -5.07 9.03
CA PRO A 396 -2.04 -3.88 9.20
C PRO A 396 -2.01 -2.92 8.01
N TYR A 397 -1.07 -3.06 7.07
CA TYR A 397 -0.74 -2.05 6.06
C TYR A 397 -1.05 -2.44 4.61
N MET A 398 -1.71 -3.58 4.34
CA MET A 398 -1.92 -4.09 2.96
C MET A 398 -0.62 -4.30 2.16
N LEU A 399 0.44 -4.74 2.83
CA LEU A 399 1.77 -4.91 2.23
C LEU A 399 2.20 -6.37 2.05
N ILE A 400 1.30 -7.32 2.37
CA ILE A 400 1.54 -8.76 2.21
C ILE A 400 0.38 -9.36 1.40
N VAL A 401 0.74 -10.28 0.50
CA VAL A 401 -0.19 -11.16 -0.20
C VAL A 401 -0.19 -12.53 0.46
N ALA A 402 -1.37 -13.11 0.66
CA ALA A 402 -1.54 -14.48 1.12
C ALA A 402 -2.56 -15.22 0.25
N ASP A 403 -2.44 -16.54 0.23
CA ASP A 403 -3.41 -17.42 -0.39
C ASP A 403 -4.72 -17.43 0.40
N ILE A 404 -5.83 -17.56 -0.32
CA ILE A 404 -7.12 -17.91 0.28
C ILE A 404 -6.98 -19.29 0.95
N LYS A 405 -7.65 -19.49 2.08
CA LYS A 405 -7.67 -20.79 2.77
C LYS A 405 -8.32 -21.85 1.88
N ASP A 406 -7.80 -23.08 1.88
CA ASP A 406 -8.19 -24.10 0.90
C ASP A 406 -9.67 -24.46 0.96
N GLU A 407 -10.29 -24.46 2.14
CA GLU A 407 -11.72 -24.77 2.31
C GLU A 407 -12.65 -23.70 1.71
N LEU A 408 -12.11 -22.52 1.42
CA LEU A 408 -12.84 -21.41 0.80
C LEU A 408 -12.65 -21.36 -0.71
N LYS A 409 -11.69 -22.10 -1.28
CA LYS A 409 -11.40 -22.11 -2.72
C LYS A 409 -12.51 -22.83 -3.49
N ILE A 410 -12.84 -22.30 -4.66
CA ILE A 410 -13.76 -22.90 -5.62
C ILE A 410 -12.95 -23.34 -6.84
N PRO A 411 -13.08 -24.59 -7.31
CA PRO A 411 -12.42 -25.06 -8.53
C PRO A 411 -12.85 -24.24 -9.75
N VAL A 412 -11.90 -23.98 -10.63
CA VAL A 412 -12.13 -23.21 -11.86
C VAL A 412 -12.35 -24.12 -13.06
N ILE A 413 -13.00 -23.60 -14.09
CA ILE A 413 -13.26 -24.32 -15.33
C ILE A 413 -12.14 -23.93 -16.29
N GLU A 414 -11.48 -24.93 -16.87
CA GLU A 414 -10.42 -24.69 -17.86
C GLU A 414 -10.99 -24.08 -19.14
N GLY A 415 -10.18 -23.28 -19.85
CA GLY A 415 -10.52 -22.72 -21.16
C GLY A 415 -10.68 -21.20 -21.22
N LEU A 416 -10.75 -20.50 -20.08
CA LEU A 416 -10.70 -19.03 -20.05
C LEU A 416 -9.27 -18.51 -20.24
N GLN A 417 -9.11 -17.47 -21.05
CA GLN A 417 -7.81 -16.86 -21.36
C GLN A 417 -7.78 -15.38 -20.94
N GLY A 418 -6.57 -14.88 -20.66
CA GLY A 418 -6.35 -13.47 -20.30
C GLY A 418 -7.31 -12.94 -19.24
N ILE A 419 -7.88 -11.77 -19.50
CA ILE A 419 -8.75 -11.02 -18.57
C ILE A 419 -10.08 -11.75 -18.31
N ASP A 420 -10.54 -12.62 -19.22
CA ASP A 420 -11.80 -13.37 -19.06
C ASP A 420 -11.79 -14.29 -17.83
N LYS A 421 -10.60 -14.66 -17.35
CA LYS A 421 -10.40 -15.41 -16.09
C LYS A 421 -11.03 -14.72 -14.87
N LEU A 422 -11.28 -13.40 -14.91
CA LEU A 422 -11.92 -12.61 -13.85
C LEU A 422 -13.41 -12.90 -13.68
N ASN A 423 -14.09 -13.36 -14.73
CA ASN A 423 -15.54 -13.54 -14.70
C ASN A 423 -15.97 -14.79 -13.90
N GLN A 424 -15.00 -15.58 -13.46
CA GLN A 424 -15.24 -16.80 -12.68
C GLN A 424 -14.94 -16.59 -11.20
N ALA A 425 -15.89 -16.97 -10.35
CA ALA A 425 -15.66 -17.05 -8.91
C ALA A 425 -14.64 -18.15 -8.58
N ARG A 426 -13.66 -17.82 -7.74
CA ARG A 426 -12.57 -18.71 -7.31
C ARG A 426 -12.58 -18.99 -5.82
N SER A 427 -13.46 -18.36 -5.07
CA SER A 427 -13.64 -18.63 -3.65
C SER A 427 -15.02 -18.17 -3.19
N THR A 428 -15.34 -18.44 -1.93
CA THR A 428 -16.50 -17.87 -1.23
C THR A 428 -16.39 -16.35 -1.00
N LEU A 429 -15.21 -15.76 -1.31
CA LEU A 429 -14.92 -14.32 -1.27
C LEU A 429 -14.49 -13.83 -2.67
N PRO A 430 -15.36 -13.95 -3.69
CA PRO A 430 -14.98 -13.78 -5.09
C PRO A 430 -14.49 -12.36 -5.42
N ALA A 431 -14.95 -11.32 -4.72
CA ALA A 431 -14.62 -9.94 -5.08
C ALA A 431 -13.18 -9.51 -4.69
N ILE A 432 -12.53 -10.28 -3.81
CA ILE A 432 -11.16 -10.01 -3.31
C ILE A 432 -10.15 -11.09 -3.74
N THR A 433 -10.61 -12.16 -4.39
CA THR A 433 -9.76 -13.29 -4.77
C THR A 433 -9.22 -13.09 -6.17
N HIS A 434 -7.89 -13.08 -6.31
CA HIS A 434 -7.23 -12.96 -7.61
C HIS A 434 -7.27 -14.30 -8.38
N VAL A 435 -6.91 -14.28 -9.65
CA VAL A 435 -6.93 -15.46 -10.55
C VAL A 435 -6.04 -16.60 -10.07
N ASP A 436 -5.02 -16.28 -9.28
CA ASP A 436 -4.09 -17.23 -8.64
C ASP A 436 -4.48 -17.63 -7.21
N TYR A 437 -5.73 -17.36 -6.79
CA TYR A 437 -6.24 -17.64 -5.44
C TYR A 437 -5.57 -16.84 -4.31
N THR A 438 -4.91 -15.73 -4.62
CA THR A 438 -4.31 -14.86 -3.61
C THR A 438 -5.15 -13.61 -3.33
N ALA A 439 -4.87 -12.95 -2.20
CA ALA A 439 -5.39 -11.64 -1.86
C ALA A 439 -4.38 -10.82 -1.04
N ARG A 440 -4.44 -9.49 -1.17
CA ARG A 440 -3.56 -8.54 -0.48
C ARG A 440 -4.20 -8.01 0.79
N LEU A 441 -3.87 -8.63 1.92
CA LEU A 441 -4.65 -8.51 3.15
C LEU A 441 -4.33 -7.27 4.01
N GLN A 442 -5.38 -6.70 4.60
CA GLN A 442 -5.29 -5.84 5.77
C GLN A 442 -5.93 -6.50 6.99
N THR A 443 -5.17 -6.69 8.07
CA THR A 443 -5.74 -7.04 9.38
C THR A 443 -6.15 -5.78 10.13
N VAL A 444 -7.39 -5.72 10.63
CA VAL A 444 -7.93 -4.60 11.39
C VAL A 444 -7.89 -4.94 12.87
N HIS A 445 -7.25 -4.07 13.65
CA HIS A 445 -7.04 -4.21 15.09
C HIS A 445 -7.90 -3.22 15.86
N HIS A 446 -8.46 -3.65 16.99
CA HIS A 446 -9.27 -2.80 17.85
C HIS A 446 -8.44 -1.62 18.41
N GLU A 447 -7.17 -1.86 18.73
CA GLU A 447 -6.26 -0.89 19.35
C GLU A 447 -5.93 0.28 18.43
N THR A 448 -5.83 0.05 17.12
CA THR A 448 -5.46 1.08 16.14
C THR A 448 -6.65 1.67 15.40
N ASN A 449 -7.69 0.87 15.13
CA ASN A 449 -8.89 1.33 14.43
C ASN A 449 -10.18 0.74 15.04
N PRO A 450 -10.61 1.23 16.22
CA PRO A 450 -11.75 0.67 16.94
C PRO A 450 -13.07 0.80 16.17
N LYS A 451 -13.25 1.88 15.40
CA LYS A 451 -14.48 2.11 14.62
C LYS A 451 -14.62 1.08 13.48
N LEU A 452 -13.56 0.87 12.70
CA LEU A 452 -13.60 -0.13 11.63
C LEU A 452 -13.68 -1.55 12.19
N HIS A 453 -12.96 -1.84 13.29
CA HIS A 453 -13.06 -3.12 13.99
C HIS A 453 -14.50 -3.40 14.42
N GLN A 454 -15.17 -2.42 15.03
CA GLN A 454 -16.57 -2.54 15.45
C GLN A 454 -17.54 -2.71 14.26
N LEU A 455 -17.31 -2.03 13.14
CA LEU A 455 -18.08 -2.26 11.90
C LEU A 455 -17.92 -3.70 11.41
N LEU A 456 -16.68 -4.21 11.32
CA LEU A 456 -16.40 -5.58 10.88
C LEU A 456 -17.01 -6.62 11.83
N ASN A 457 -16.94 -6.40 13.14
CA ASN A 457 -17.57 -7.28 14.13
C ASN A 457 -19.12 -7.27 14.00
N THR A 458 -19.71 -6.10 13.75
CA THR A 458 -21.15 -5.98 13.51
C THR A 458 -21.57 -6.68 12.21
N PHE A 459 -20.77 -6.51 11.15
CA PHE A 459 -20.94 -7.23 9.90
C PHE A 459 -20.83 -8.75 10.11
N LYS A 460 -19.80 -9.24 10.82
CA LYS A 460 -19.62 -10.66 11.17
C LYS A 460 -20.82 -11.24 11.91
N LYS A 461 -21.39 -10.52 12.88
CA LYS A 461 -22.60 -10.98 13.60
C LYS A 461 -23.78 -11.16 12.67
N ARG A 462 -23.91 -10.30 11.65
CA ARG A 462 -24.99 -10.33 10.66
C ARG A 462 -24.76 -11.41 9.59
N THR A 463 -23.55 -11.55 9.09
CA THR A 463 -23.26 -12.27 7.84
C THR A 463 -22.45 -13.55 8.03
N ARG A 464 -21.90 -13.76 9.24
CA ARG A 464 -20.88 -14.76 9.56
C ARG A 464 -19.55 -14.58 8.81
N SER A 465 -19.35 -13.45 8.14
CA SER A 465 -18.10 -13.06 7.51
C SER A 465 -17.51 -11.83 8.18
N SER A 466 -16.23 -11.86 8.53
CA SER A 466 -15.49 -10.68 9.00
C SER A 466 -14.63 -10.04 7.92
N VAL A 467 -14.90 -10.32 6.64
CA VAL A 467 -14.15 -9.80 5.51
C VAL A 467 -14.99 -8.81 4.70
N LEU A 468 -14.43 -7.62 4.46
CA LEU A 468 -14.97 -6.63 3.52
C LEU A 468 -13.89 -6.25 2.49
N ILE A 469 -14.33 -5.69 1.37
CA ILE A 469 -13.45 -4.98 0.44
C ILE A 469 -13.04 -3.65 1.08
N ASN A 470 -11.77 -3.28 0.91
CA ASN A 470 -11.28 -1.93 1.13
C ASN A 470 -10.49 -1.47 -0.11
N THR A 471 -10.87 -0.33 -0.66
CA THR A 471 -10.10 0.39 -1.69
C THR A 471 -10.00 1.86 -1.33
N SER A 472 -9.02 2.56 -1.91
CA SER A 472 -8.83 4.00 -1.73
C SER A 472 -10.10 4.80 -2.01
N PHE A 473 -10.38 5.83 -1.20
CA PHE A 473 -11.46 6.75 -1.48
C PHE A 473 -10.98 7.87 -2.38
N ASN A 474 -11.15 7.65 -3.69
CA ASN A 474 -10.82 8.57 -4.79
C ASN A 474 -11.37 8.03 -6.10
N VAL A 475 -11.36 8.86 -7.15
CA VAL A 475 -11.52 8.41 -8.54
C VAL A 475 -10.15 8.30 -9.22
N ARG A 476 -10.13 7.78 -10.46
CA ARG A 476 -8.90 7.71 -11.25
C ARG A 476 -8.37 9.14 -11.51
N GLY A 477 -7.06 9.34 -11.30
CA GLY A 477 -6.39 10.63 -11.53
C GLY A 477 -6.28 11.50 -10.28
N GLU A 478 -7.00 11.17 -9.21
CA GLU A 478 -7.01 11.95 -7.96
C GLU A 478 -6.24 11.25 -6.83
N PRO A 479 -5.65 12.00 -5.88
CA PRO A 479 -5.20 11.44 -4.61
C PRO A 479 -6.39 10.97 -3.75
N PRO A 480 -6.18 10.13 -2.72
CA PRO A 480 -7.19 9.85 -1.71
C PRO A 480 -7.76 11.13 -1.09
N VAL A 481 -9.08 11.16 -0.85
CA VAL A 481 -9.77 12.30 -0.24
C VAL A 481 -9.17 12.62 1.14
N CYS A 482 -8.93 13.89 1.43
CA CYS A 482 -8.34 14.34 2.69
C CYS A 482 -9.39 14.98 3.59
N THR A 483 -10.11 15.97 3.05
CA THR A 483 -11.12 16.79 3.75
C THR A 483 -12.55 16.27 3.57
N PRO A 484 -13.51 16.68 4.42
CA PRO A 484 -14.92 16.37 4.20
C PRO A 484 -15.43 16.87 2.84
N GLU A 485 -14.97 18.03 2.37
CA GLU A 485 -15.29 18.55 1.05
C GLU A 485 -14.80 17.64 -0.08
N ASP A 486 -13.58 17.10 0.02
CA ASP A 486 -13.06 16.14 -0.95
C ASP A 486 -13.94 14.88 -0.98
N ALA A 487 -14.31 14.36 0.19
CA ALA A 487 -15.17 13.18 0.32
C ALA A 487 -16.58 13.40 -0.24
N ILE A 488 -17.19 14.55 0.06
CA ILE A 488 -18.50 14.96 -0.47
C ILE A 488 -18.42 15.10 -2.00
N ASN A 489 -17.40 15.78 -2.51
CA ASN A 489 -17.22 15.98 -3.95
C ASN A 489 -17.06 14.64 -4.66
N CYS A 490 -16.20 13.74 -4.15
CA CYS A 490 -16.02 12.40 -4.70
C CYS A 490 -17.33 11.58 -4.66
N PHE A 491 -18.08 11.63 -3.55
CA PHE A 491 -19.37 10.95 -3.42
C PHE A 491 -20.42 11.48 -4.41
N LEU A 492 -20.51 12.80 -4.57
CA LEU A 492 -21.43 13.43 -5.50
C LEU A 492 -21.04 13.20 -6.97
N ASN A 493 -19.76 13.14 -7.29
CA ASN A 493 -19.24 12.91 -8.64
C ASN A 493 -19.32 11.43 -9.07
N THR A 494 -19.40 10.49 -8.14
CA THR A 494 -19.45 9.04 -8.41
C THR A 494 -20.84 8.45 -8.20
N GLU A 495 -21.01 7.19 -8.59
CA GLU A 495 -22.25 6.41 -8.39
C GLU A 495 -22.22 5.60 -7.07
N MET A 496 -21.44 6.05 -6.09
CA MET A 496 -21.41 5.48 -4.73
C MET A 496 -22.79 5.60 -4.07
N ASP A 497 -23.23 4.56 -3.36
CA ASP A 497 -24.60 4.47 -2.83
C ASP A 497 -24.77 5.30 -1.56
N TYR A 498 -23.78 5.24 -0.66
CA TYR A 498 -23.78 5.95 0.61
C TYR A 498 -22.41 6.54 0.94
N LEU A 499 -22.42 7.66 1.66
CA LEU A 499 -21.24 8.24 2.29
C LEU A 499 -21.46 8.30 3.80
N VAL A 500 -20.51 7.74 4.55
CA VAL A 500 -20.47 7.81 6.01
C VAL A 500 -19.24 8.60 6.43
N MET A 501 -19.45 9.81 6.94
CA MET A 501 -18.42 10.68 7.50
C MET A 501 -18.65 10.84 9.00
N GLU A 502 -17.77 10.26 9.81
CA GLU A 502 -18.00 10.13 11.25
C GLU A 502 -19.40 9.52 11.53
N ASN A 503 -20.30 10.25 12.19
CA ASN A 503 -21.66 9.81 12.50
C ASN A 503 -22.71 10.32 11.49
N MET A 504 -22.27 10.96 10.40
CA MET A 504 -23.14 11.53 9.37
C MET A 504 -23.26 10.57 8.20
N MET A 505 -24.47 10.08 7.94
CA MET A 505 -24.77 9.22 6.81
C MET A 505 -25.55 10.00 5.74
N LEU A 506 -25.02 9.99 4.51
CA LEU A 506 -25.67 10.52 3.32
C LEU A 506 -26.10 9.36 2.42
N CYS A 507 -27.29 9.46 1.86
CA CYS A 507 -27.81 8.55 0.84
C CYS A 507 -27.78 9.23 -0.52
N LYS A 508 -27.23 8.56 -1.54
CA LYS A 508 -27.06 9.15 -2.89
C LYS A 508 -28.39 9.51 -3.53
N SER A 509 -29.41 8.67 -3.37
CA SER A 509 -30.74 8.87 -3.95
C SER A 509 -31.53 10.02 -3.31
N GLU A 510 -31.06 10.54 -2.16
CA GLU A 510 -31.68 11.69 -1.48
C GLU A 510 -31.03 13.02 -1.89
N GLN A 511 -29.89 12.99 -2.60
CA GLN A 511 -29.19 14.21 -3.01
C GLN A 511 -29.86 14.86 -4.22
N SER A 512 -29.81 16.20 -4.28
CA SER A 512 -30.38 16.93 -5.41
C SER A 512 -29.56 16.71 -6.69
N GLN A 513 -30.25 16.65 -7.83
CA GLN A 513 -29.61 16.54 -9.13
C GLN A 513 -28.66 17.72 -9.40
N SER A 514 -29.00 18.93 -8.92
CA SER A 514 -28.14 20.11 -9.05
C SER A 514 -26.82 19.98 -8.28
N ALA A 515 -26.83 19.37 -7.09
CA ALA A 515 -25.60 19.14 -6.33
C ALA A 515 -24.69 18.11 -7.02
N ILE A 516 -25.29 17.05 -7.60
CA ILE A 516 -24.57 16.04 -8.39
C ILE A 516 -23.95 16.66 -9.64
N GLU A 517 -24.70 17.48 -10.38
CA GLU A 517 -24.22 18.16 -11.58
C GLU A 517 -23.08 19.14 -11.29
N ALA A 518 -23.19 19.91 -10.19
CA ALA A 518 -22.13 20.81 -9.76
C ALA A 518 -20.81 20.06 -9.44
N ALA A 519 -20.89 18.90 -8.79
CA ALA A 519 -19.71 18.09 -8.49
C ALA A 519 -19.05 17.51 -9.75
N LYS A 520 -19.84 17.13 -10.77
CA LYS A 520 -19.35 16.58 -12.05
C LYS A 520 -18.57 17.59 -12.91
N GLN A 521 -18.68 18.89 -12.62
CA GLN A 521 -17.92 19.94 -13.32
C GLN A 521 -16.46 20.06 -12.84
N ASN A 522 -16.13 19.53 -11.66
CA ASN A 522 -14.76 19.48 -11.16
C ASN A 522 -14.05 18.26 -11.76
N GLN A 523 -13.47 18.42 -12.96
CA GLN A 523 -12.65 17.38 -13.57
C GLN A 523 -11.17 17.62 -13.31
N PHE A 524 -10.49 16.59 -12.84
CA PHE A 524 -9.04 16.53 -12.85
C PHE A 524 -8.56 16.04 -14.22
N GLU A 525 -7.40 16.51 -14.66
CA GLU A 525 -6.75 15.95 -15.85
C GLU A 525 -6.44 14.46 -15.59
N LEU A 526 -6.82 13.60 -16.54
CA LEU A 526 -6.58 12.17 -16.44
C LEU A 526 -5.09 11.86 -16.66
N ASP A 527 -4.54 11.05 -15.75
CA ASP A 527 -3.16 10.55 -15.82
C ASP A 527 -2.97 9.32 -16.72
#